data_AF-A0A3M1I296-F1
#
_entry.id   AF-A0A3M1I296-F1
#
_cell.length_a   1.000
_cell.length_b   1.000
_cell.length_c   1.000
_cell.angle_alpha   90.00
_cell.angle_beta   90.00
_cell.angle_gamma   90.00
#
_symmetry.space_group_name_H-M   'P 1'
#
loop_
_entity.id
_entity.type
_entity.pdbx_description
1 polymer ?
#
loop_
_entity_poly.entity_id
_entity_poly.type
_entity_poly.pdbx_seq_one_letter_code
_entity_poly.pdbx_strand_id
1 'polypeptide(L)'
;MAYIKEKSTNERGGTLSGKRITLTEKVVEEPGYRRAYTPPEKETAAQASLSRLRRGARVRLKARAVRREGLSEAALLRLMADSGVGRPSTYAETLAALRRHGYIEEREGRLVVTARGRAVLDWLRERYPFLADPAFTADLERALDALAEGRRNYADVVRSVWDRLQGQEA
;
A
#
# COMPACT_ATOMS: atom_id res chain seq x y z
N MET A 1 -7.00 15.83 -19.51
CA MET A 1 -6.17 15.35 -20.63
C MET A 1 -4.72 15.74 -20.36
N ALA A 2 -3.81 14.81 -20.12
CA ALA A 2 -2.38 15.11 -19.95
C ALA A 2 -1.59 14.43 -21.08
N TYR A 3 -1.27 15.22 -22.10
CA TYR A 3 -0.50 14.83 -23.26
C TYR A 3 0.97 14.66 -22.84
N ILE A 4 1.52 13.46 -22.93
CA ILE A 4 2.97 13.26 -22.96
C ILE A 4 3.32 13.13 -24.45
N LYS A 5 3.85 14.21 -25.04
CA LYS A 5 4.43 14.16 -26.37
C LYS A 5 5.77 13.42 -26.24
N GLU A 6 5.82 12.26 -26.90
CA GLU A 6 6.98 11.42 -27.16
C GLU A 6 7.77 10.89 -25.94
N LYS A 7 7.66 9.57 -25.74
CA LYS A 7 8.60 8.79 -24.93
C LYS A 7 9.47 8.02 -25.92
N SER A 8 10.74 8.36 -26.06
CA SER A 8 11.68 7.44 -26.70
C SER A 8 11.96 6.28 -25.73
N THR A 9 11.58 5.08 -26.15
CA THR A 9 11.81 3.84 -25.40
C THR A 9 12.92 3.09 -26.12
N ASN A 10 14.11 3.07 -25.53
CA ASN A 10 15.21 2.27 -26.05
C ASN A 10 15.14 0.88 -25.41
N GLU A 11 14.83 -0.13 -26.20
CA GLU A 11 14.82 -1.53 -25.80
C GLU A 11 16.08 -2.23 -26.33
N ARG A 12 16.84 -2.88 -25.44
CA ARG A 12 17.97 -3.72 -25.84
C ARG A 12 17.84 -5.11 -25.21
N GLY A 13 17.80 -6.13 -26.06
CA GLY A 13 17.77 -7.52 -25.66
C GLY A 13 19.17 -8.14 -25.60
N GLY A 14 19.40 -8.99 -24.60
CA GLY A 14 20.60 -9.83 -24.48
C GLY A 14 20.25 -11.22 -23.97
N THR A 15 21.13 -12.18 -24.21
CA THR A 15 20.99 -13.56 -23.72
C THR A 15 21.99 -13.79 -22.59
N LEU A 16 21.52 -14.28 -21.45
CA LEU A 16 22.34 -14.56 -20.28
C LEU A 16 21.94 -15.91 -19.68
N SER A 17 22.88 -16.87 -19.63
CA SER A 17 22.64 -18.23 -19.12
C SER A 17 21.37 -18.89 -19.71
N GLY A 18 21.20 -18.79 -21.03
CA GLY A 18 20.03 -19.32 -21.75
C GLY A 18 18.71 -18.54 -21.55
N LYS A 19 18.68 -17.48 -20.72
CA LYS A 19 17.51 -16.63 -20.49
C LYS A 19 17.65 -15.30 -21.20
N ARG A 20 16.56 -14.82 -21.81
CA ARG A 20 16.48 -13.51 -22.47
C ARG A 20 16.27 -12.44 -21.40
N ILE A 21 17.11 -11.40 -21.40
CA ILE A 21 16.97 -10.23 -20.53
C ILE A 21 16.69 -9.02 -21.42
N THR A 22 15.69 -8.24 -21.05
CA THR A 22 15.34 -6.97 -21.70
C THR A 22 15.73 -5.83 -20.79
N LEU A 23 16.48 -4.86 -21.32
CA LEU A 23 16.78 -3.60 -20.65
C LEU A 23 15.97 -2.49 -21.34
N THR A 24 15.28 -1.68 -20.54
CA THR A 24 14.45 -0.56 -21.01
C THR A 24 14.92 0.73 -20.38
N GLU A 25 15.28 1.73 -21.20
CA GLU A 25 15.58 3.10 -20.77
C GLU A 25 14.43 4.00 -21.21
N LYS A 26 13.96 4.85 -20.29
CA LYS A 26 12.98 5.90 -20.56
C LYS A 26 13.68 7.23 -20.39
N VAL A 27 13.82 7.98 -21.48
CA VAL A 27 14.38 9.34 -21.47
C VAL A 27 13.22 10.33 -21.51
N VAL A 28 13.28 11.35 -20.66
CA VAL A 28 12.34 12.48 -20.70
C VAL A 28 12.94 13.51 -21.63
N GLU A 29 12.39 13.64 -22.83
CA GLU A 29 12.85 14.62 -23.82
C GLU A 29 12.30 16.01 -23.50
N GLU A 30 11.01 16.09 -23.15
CA GLU A 30 10.38 17.33 -22.70
C GLU A 30 9.78 17.19 -21.28
N PRO A 31 10.27 17.93 -20.28
CA PRO A 31 9.85 17.73 -18.90
C PRO A 31 8.42 18.18 -18.59
N GLY A 32 7.84 19.13 -19.33
CA GLY A 32 6.46 19.60 -19.12
C GLY A 32 6.18 20.00 -17.66
N TYR A 33 5.13 19.43 -17.04
CA TYR A 33 4.80 19.65 -15.62
C TYR A 33 5.92 19.24 -14.65
N ARG A 34 6.85 18.38 -15.07
CA ARG A 34 8.03 18.03 -14.27
C ARG A 34 9.00 19.19 -14.06
N ARG A 35 8.84 20.30 -14.79
CA ARG A 35 9.51 21.58 -14.48
C ARG A 35 9.09 22.16 -13.13
N ALA A 36 7.84 21.95 -12.74
CA ALA A 36 7.28 22.47 -11.49
C ALA A 36 7.21 21.42 -10.37
N TYR A 37 7.16 20.13 -10.72
CA TYR A 37 7.05 19.06 -9.74
C TYR A 37 7.79 17.79 -10.17
N THR A 38 8.77 17.37 -9.38
CA THR A 38 9.42 16.06 -9.54
C THR A 38 8.76 15.08 -8.56
N PRO A 39 8.01 14.07 -9.04
CA PRO A 39 7.47 13.06 -8.13
C PRO A 39 8.61 12.30 -7.46
N PRO A 40 8.49 11.94 -6.18
CA PRO A 40 9.49 11.13 -5.50
C PRO A 40 9.67 9.81 -6.24
N GLU A 41 10.87 9.55 -6.75
CA GLU A 41 11.18 8.30 -7.44
C GLU A 41 11.13 7.15 -6.41
N LYS A 42 10.44 6.06 -6.74
CA LYS A 42 10.67 4.77 -6.04
C LYS A 42 12.13 4.43 -6.33
N GLU A 43 12.96 4.18 -5.32
CA GLU A 43 14.37 3.79 -5.46
C GLU A 43 14.58 2.83 -6.65
N THR A 44 14.86 3.40 -7.82
CA THR A 44 15.30 2.68 -9.00
C THR A 44 16.76 3.01 -9.14
N ALA A 45 17.55 1.94 -9.25
CA ALA A 45 18.99 2.01 -9.39
C ALA A 45 19.39 3.13 -10.35
N ALA A 46 20.43 3.88 -9.94
CA ALA A 46 21.10 4.95 -10.65
C ALA A 46 20.83 4.92 -12.16
N GLN A 47 20.32 6.01 -12.73
CA GLN A 47 20.06 6.22 -14.16
C GLN A 47 21.22 5.70 -15.01
N ALA A 48 21.18 4.41 -15.30
CA ALA A 48 22.21 3.71 -16.03
C ALA A 48 21.84 3.96 -17.49
N SER A 49 22.55 4.89 -18.12
CA SER A 49 22.21 5.21 -19.49
C SER A 49 22.58 4.02 -20.38
N LEU A 50 21.55 3.32 -20.86
CA LEU A 50 21.70 2.15 -21.74
C LEU A 50 22.34 2.55 -23.06
N SER A 51 22.25 3.83 -23.42
CA SER A 51 22.97 4.45 -24.53
C SER A 51 24.47 4.08 -24.59
N ARG A 52 25.15 3.86 -23.45
CA ARG A 52 26.60 3.54 -23.37
C ARG A 52 26.94 2.05 -23.54
N LEU A 53 25.96 1.14 -23.57
CA LEU A 53 26.22 -0.31 -23.65
C LEU A 53 26.38 -0.78 -25.10
N ARG A 54 27.54 -1.29 -25.48
CA ARG A 54 27.74 -1.89 -26.82
C ARG A 54 27.25 -3.34 -26.87
N ARG A 55 26.79 -3.78 -28.05
CA ARG A 55 26.42 -5.19 -28.29
C ARG A 55 27.64 -6.08 -27.98
N GLY A 56 27.48 -7.06 -27.10
CA GLY A 56 28.58 -7.90 -26.62
C GLY A 56 29.28 -7.43 -25.33
N ALA A 57 28.84 -6.32 -24.72
CA ALA A 57 29.36 -5.87 -23.43
C ALA A 57 29.09 -6.90 -22.32
N ARG A 58 30.13 -7.25 -21.57
CA ARG A 58 30.02 -8.10 -20.37
C ARG A 58 29.50 -7.25 -19.21
N VAL A 59 28.43 -7.70 -18.57
CA VAL A 59 27.85 -7.05 -17.39
C VAL A 59 28.08 -7.90 -16.15
N ARG A 60 28.42 -7.27 -15.03
CA ARG A 60 28.55 -7.94 -13.74
C ARG A 60 27.18 -7.96 -13.06
N LEU A 61 26.67 -9.15 -12.78
CA LEU A 61 25.43 -9.32 -12.05
C LEU A 61 25.67 -9.10 -10.56
N LYS A 62 24.81 -8.29 -9.94
CA LYS A 62 24.67 -8.22 -8.49
C LYS A 62 23.30 -8.77 -8.14
N ALA A 63 23.26 -9.99 -7.63
CA ALA A 63 22.06 -10.51 -7.01
C ALA A 63 21.88 -9.82 -5.66
N ARG A 64 20.72 -9.18 -5.45
CA ARG A 64 20.27 -8.76 -4.13
C ARG A 64 19.00 -9.54 -3.82
N ALA A 65 19.03 -10.34 -2.76
CA ALA A 65 17.82 -10.86 -2.16
C ALA A 65 17.15 -9.69 -1.42
N VAL A 66 16.03 -9.21 -1.94
CA VAL A 66 15.24 -8.17 -1.27
C VAL A 66 14.10 -8.87 -0.54
N ARG A 67 14.27 -9.16 0.75
CA ARG A 67 13.14 -9.49 1.63
C ARG A 67 12.49 -8.18 2.02
N ARG A 68 11.31 -7.89 1.46
CA ARG A 68 10.49 -6.74 1.88
C ARG A 68 9.51 -7.23 2.92
N GLU A 69 9.87 -7.08 4.19
CA GLU A 69 8.92 -7.27 5.29
C GLU A 69 8.19 -5.95 5.58
N GLY A 70 6.92 -6.02 5.96
CA GLY A 70 6.11 -4.84 6.28
C GLY A 70 5.58 -4.05 5.08
N LEU A 71 4.81 -3.00 5.39
CA LEU A 71 4.18 -2.09 4.43
C LEU A 71 4.72 -0.67 4.60
N SER A 72 4.81 0.12 3.53
CA SER A 72 4.99 1.56 3.73
C SER A 72 3.69 2.18 4.23
N GLU A 73 3.77 3.32 4.92
CA GLU A 73 2.59 4.04 5.38
C GLU A 73 1.63 4.36 4.23
N ALA A 74 2.15 4.90 3.12
CA ALA A 74 1.35 5.16 1.91
C ALA A 74 0.67 3.91 1.33
N ALA A 75 1.31 2.73 1.42
CA ALA A 75 0.69 1.48 0.96
C ALA A 75 -0.44 1.03 1.89
N LEU A 76 -0.27 1.17 3.20
CA LEU A 76 -1.32 0.88 4.18
C LEU A 76 -2.52 1.82 3.98
N LEU A 77 -2.28 3.13 3.86
CA LEU A 77 -3.34 4.12 3.63
C LEU A 77 -4.13 3.82 2.36
N ARG A 78 -3.43 3.41 1.29
CA ARG A 78 -4.08 2.99 0.05
C ARG A 78 -4.94 1.74 0.26
N LEU A 79 -4.45 0.73 0.98
CA LEU A 79 -5.25 -0.47 1.28
C LEU A 79 -6.49 -0.15 2.12
N MET A 80 -6.36 0.73 3.10
CA MET A 80 -7.49 1.21 3.91
C MET A 80 -8.54 1.90 3.01
N ALA A 81 -8.10 2.83 2.16
CA ALA A 81 -8.99 3.52 1.22
C ALA A 81 -9.66 2.56 0.22
N ASP A 82 -8.89 1.66 -0.39
CA ASP A 82 -9.37 0.69 -1.38
C ASP A 82 -10.37 -0.31 -0.76
N SER A 83 -10.22 -0.63 0.53
CA SER A 83 -11.15 -1.50 1.28
C SER A 83 -12.35 -0.76 1.88
N GLY A 84 -12.39 0.58 1.79
CA GLY A 84 -13.45 1.40 2.37
C GLY A 84 -13.39 1.53 3.90
N VAL A 85 -12.25 1.15 4.51
CA VAL A 85 -12.02 1.20 5.96
C VAL A 85 -11.34 2.52 6.32
N GLY A 86 -11.94 3.27 7.25
CA GLY A 86 -11.45 4.58 7.68
C GLY A 86 -11.77 5.70 6.69
N ARG A 87 -11.37 6.92 7.06
CA ARG A 87 -11.56 8.17 6.29
C ARG A 87 -10.28 8.99 6.32
N PRO A 88 -10.09 9.95 5.40
CA PRO A 88 -8.92 10.84 5.42
C PRO A 88 -8.67 11.51 6.77
N SER A 89 -9.73 11.78 7.54
CA SER A 89 -9.68 12.31 8.90
C SER A 89 -9.18 11.32 9.96
N THR A 90 -9.35 10.01 9.76
CA THR A 90 -9.10 8.98 10.80
C THR A 90 -7.82 8.19 10.59
N TYR A 91 -7.21 8.26 9.40
CA TYR A 91 -6.01 7.49 9.07
C TYR A 91 -4.83 7.77 9.98
N ALA A 92 -4.51 9.05 10.22
CA ALA A 92 -3.40 9.45 11.07
C ALA A 92 -3.59 8.97 12.52
N GLU A 93 -4.81 9.11 13.03
CA GLU A 93 -5.17 8.69 14.40
C GLU A 93 -5.14 7.18 14.55
N THR A 94 -5.63 6.44 13.56
CA THR A 94 -5.60 4.97 13.55
C THR A 94 -4.16 4.48 13.58
N LEU A 95 -3.29 5.04 12.74
CA LEU A 95 -1.89 4.66 12.70
C LEU A 95 -1.15 5.02 14.00
N ALA A 96 -1.44 6.20 14.56
CA ALA A 96 -0.91 6.62 15.85
C ALA A 96 -1.35 5.68 16.99
N ALA A 97 -2.61 5.24 16.98
CA ALA A 97 -3.12 4.28 17.95
C ALA A 97 -2.41 2.92 17.83
N LEU A 98 -2.27 2.38 16.61
CA LEU A 98 -1.57 1.12 16.38
C LEU A 98 -0.11 1.17 16.87
N ARG A 99 0.59 2.29 16.66
CA ARG A 99 1.94 2.52 17.18
C ARG A 99 1.94 2.62 18.71
N ARG A 100 1.05 3.43 19.29
CA ARG A 100 0.95 3.66 20.74
C ARG A 100 0.66 2.39 21.52
N HIS A 101 -0.20 1.50 20.99
CA HIS A 101 -0.51 0.21 21.62
C HIS A 101 0.54 -0.88 21.34
N GLY A 102 1.59 -0.56 20.59
CA GLY A 102 2.68 -1.48 20.27
C GLY A 102 2.25 -2.63 19.37
N TYR A 103 1.21 -2.46 18.55
CA TYR A 103 0.76 -3.47 17.58
C TYR A 103 1.58 -3.44 16.30
N ILE A 104 2.11 -2.27 15.96
CA ILE A 104 3.04 -2.08 14.85
C ILE A 104 4.27 -1.32 15.32
N GLU A 105 5.38 -1.52 14.60
CA GLU A 105 6.63 -0.80 14.76
C GLU A 105 7.19 -0.42 13.40
N GLU A 106 8.11 0.54 13.37
CA GLU A 106 8.76 0.96 12.13
C GLU A 106 10.17 0.37 12.05
N ARG A 107 10.44 -0.38 10.98
CA ARG A 107 11.75 -0.96 10.66
C ARG A 107 12.13 -0.60 9.24
N GLU A 108 13.27 0.08 9.06
CA GLU A 108 13.76 0.51 7.74
C GLU A 108 12.72 1.30 6.92
N GLY A 109 11.95 2.19 7.57
CA GLY A 109 10.89 2.97 6.92
C GLY A 109 9.66 2.17 6.51
N ARG A 110 9.45 0.99 7.12
CA ARG A 110 8.31 0.11 6.87
C ARG A 110 7.61 -0.24 8.18
N LEU A 111 6.28 -0.29 8.12
CA LEU A 111 5.41 -0.72 9.19
C LEU A 111 5.41 -2.25 9.26
N VAL A 112 5.84 -2.79 10.40
CA VAL A 112 5.88 -4.22 10.68
C VAL A 112 4.97 -4.53 11.87
N VAL A 113 4.22 -5.62 11.78
CA VAL A 113 3.36 -6.08 12.88
C VAL A 113 4.24 -6.72 13.96
N THR A 114 4.06 -6.29 15.21
CA THR A 114 4.81 -6.84 16.35
C THR A 114 4.25 -8.20 16.77
N ALA A 115 4.98 -8.95 17.59
CA ALA A 115 4.46 -10.20 18.18
C ALA A 115 3.17 -9.96 18.98
N ARG A 116 3.08 -8.84 19.70
CA ARG A 116 1.87 -8.43 20.43
C ARG A 116 0.71 -8.14 19.50
N GLY A 117 0.95 -7.38 18.42
CA GLY A 117 -0.07 -7.07 17.42
C GLY A 117 -0.62 -8.34 16.77
N ARG A 118 0.25 -9.30 16.48
CA ARG A 118 -0.16 -10.61 15.95
C ARG A 118 -1.02 -11.38 16.95
N ALA A 119 -0.58 -11.51 18.20
CA ALA A 119 -1.34 -12.22 19.22
C ALA A 119 -2.75 -11.62 19.45
N VAL A 120 -2.86 -10.29 19.48
CA VAL A 120 -4.16 -9.61 19.61
C VAL A 120 -5.03 -9.82 18.39
N LEU A 121 -4.46 -9.74 17.18
CA LEU A 121 -5.21 -9.98 15.94
C LEU A 121 -5.72 -11.43 15.86
N ASP A 122 -4.89 -12.40 16.23
CA ASP A 122 -5.27 -13.81 16.20
C ASP A 122 -6.39 -14.08 17.22
N TRP A 123 -6.29 -13.52 18.43
CA TRP A 123 -7.37 -13.58 19.42
C TRP A 123 -8.67 -12.91 18.95
N LEU A 124 -8.58 -11.74 18.31
CA LEU A 124 -9.76 -11.05 17.74
C LEU A 124 -10.42 -11.88 16.64
N ARG A 125 -9.63 -12.54 15.78
CA ARG A 125 -10.15 -13.41 14.72
C ARG A 125 -10.87 -14.64 15.26
N GLU A 126 -10.36 -15.20 16.35
CA GLU A 126 -10.97 -16.36 17.00
C GLU A 126 -12.26 -15.97 17.72
N ARG A 127 -12.24 -14.87 18.48
CA ARG A 127 -13.35 -14.50 19.38
C ARG A 127 -14.43 -13.65 18.72
N TYR A 128 -14.04 -12.80 17.76
CA TYR A 128 -14.91 -11.82 17.08
C TYR A 128 -14.55 -11.71 15.59
N PRO A 129 -14.73 -12.79 14.80
CA PRO A 129 -14.30 -12.84 13.40
C PRO A 129 -14.87 -11.70 12.55
N PHE A 130 -16.10 -11.25 12.83
CA PHE A 130 -16.72 -10.14 12.12
C PHE A 130 -16.03 -8.79 12.35
N LEU A 131 -15.40 -8.57 13.52
CA LEU A 131 -14.62 -7.34 13.76
C LEU A 131 -13.28 -7.34 13.03
N ALA A 132 -12.75 -8.53 12.71
CA ALA A 132 -11.51 -8.69 11.96
C ALA A 132 -11.74 -8.69 10.43
N ASP A 133 -13.00 -8.63 9.97
CA ASP A 133 -13.37 -8.57 8.56
C ASP A 133 -13.44 -7.10 8.07
N PRO A 134 -12.59 -6.68 7.11
CA PRO A 134 -12.65 -5.33 6.54
C PRO A 134 -14.01 -4.99 5.92
N ALA A 135 -14.75 -5.98 5.40
CA ALA A 135 -16.05 -5.72 4.77
C ALA A 135 -17.07 -5.20 5.79
N PHE A 136 -17.10 -5.80 6.98
CA PHE A 136 -17.95 -5.33 8.08
C PHE A 136 -17.59 -3.91 8.50
N THR A 137 -16.30 -3.61 8.66
CA THR A 137 -15.87 -2.25 9.00
C THR A 137 -16.28 -1.24 7.93
N ALA A 138 -16.12 -1.59 6.64
CA ALA A 138 -16.55 -0.74 5.54
C ALA A 138 -18.08 -0.54 5.49
N ASP A 139 -18.87 -1.56 5.83
CA ASP A 139 -20.32 -1.46 5.98
C ASP A 139 -20.73 -0.53 7.13
N LEU A 140 -20.03 -0.62 8.27
CA LEU A 140 -20.26 0.27 9.41
C LEU A 140 -19.96 1.72 9.03
N GLU A 141 -18.86 1.97 8.34
CA GLU A 141 -18.50 3.30 7.83
C GLU A 141 -19.59 3.86 6.89
N ARG A 142 -20.12 3.04 5.97
CA ARG A 142 -21.27 3.43 5.13
C ARG A 142 -22.53 3.73 5.95
N ALA A 143 -22.76 2.98 7.02
CA ALA A 143 -23.88 3.21 7.92
C ALA A 143 -23.74 4.54 8.67
N LEU A 144 -22.53 4.90 9.08
CA LEU A 144 -22.22 6.17 9.74
C LEU A 144 -22.37 7.35 8.76
N ASP A 145 -21.95 7.21 7.51
CA ASP A 145 -22.20 8.23 6.47
C ASP A 145 -23.71 8.43 6.26
N ALA A 146 -24.48 7.34 6.15
CA ALA A 146 -25.94 7.41 6.01
C ALA A 146 -26.61 8.06 7.23
N LEU A 147 -26.07 7.85 8.44
CA LEU A 147 -26.51 8.52 9.65
C LEU A 147 -26.24 10.02 9.59
N ALA A 148 -25.04 10.44 9.16
CA ALA A 148 -24.68 11.84 9.01
C ALA A 148 -25.58 12.59 8.00
N GLU A 149 -26.07 11.88 6.99
CA GLU A 149 -27.02 12.41 6.00
C GLU A 149 -28.49 12.29 6.43
N GLY A 150 -28.80 11.79 7.63
CA GLY A 150 -30.16 11.60 8.12
C GLY A 150 -30.94 10.46 7.45
N ARG A 151 -30.26 9.57 6.73
CA ARG A 151 -30.83 8.42 6.02
C ARG A 151 -30.89 7.14 6.87
N ARG A 152 -30.33 7.15 8.09
CA ARG A 152 -30.39 6.06 9.08
C ARG A 152 -30.53 6.62 10.48
N ASN A 153 -31.09 5.81 11.40
CA ASN A 153 -31.17 6.14 12.82
C ASN A 153 -29.94 5.63 13.59
N TYR A 154 -29.43 6.42 14.52
CA TYR A 154 -28.29 6.08 15.37
C TYR A 154 -28.52 4.78 16.18
N ALA A 155 -29.71 4.65 16.77
CA ALA A 155 -30.05 3.50 17.61
C ALA A 155 -30.03 2.20 16.80
N ASP A 156 -30.42 2.23 15.53
CA ASP A 156 -30.39 1.05 14.65
C ASP A 156 -28.97 0.63 14.32
N VAL A 157 -28.09 1.59 14.03
CA VAL A 157 -26.66 1.31 13.75
C VAL A 157 -26.00 0.69 14.98
N VAL A 158 -26.17 1.29 16.16
CA VAL A 158 -25.58 0.77 17.41
C VAL A 158 -26.14 -0.61 17.74
N ARG A 159 -27.47 -0.80 17.65
CA ARG A 159 -28.12 -2.09 17.90
C ARG A 159 -27.58 -3.18 16.98
N SER A 160 -27.38 -2.88 15.69
CA SER A 160 -26.85 -3.85 14.74
C SER A 160 -25.44 -4.36 15.08
N VAL A 161 -24.61 -3.51 15.69
CA VAL A 161 -23.27 -3.89 16.16
C VAL A 161 -23.38 -4.66 17.48
N TRP A 162 -24.22 -4.17 18.39
CA TRP A 162 -24.44 -4.77 19.71
C TRP A 162 -24.96 -6.21 19.59
N ASP A 163 -25.97 -6.45 18.76
CA ASP A 163 -26.57 -7.76 18.58
C ASP A 163 -25.55 -8.78 18.03
N ARG A 164 -24.66 -8.33 17.14
CA ARG A 164 -23.56 -9.17 16.62
C ARG A 164 -22.50 -9.47 17.68
N LEU A 165 -22.20 -8.52 18.57
CA LEU A 165 -21.29 -8.75 19.68
C LEU A 165 -21.85 -9.80 20.65
N GLN A 166 -23.12 -9.64 21.06
CA GLN A 166 -23.79 -10.55 21.98
C GLN A 166 -23.97 -11.96 21.40
N GLY A 167 -24.25 -12.06 20.09
CA GLY A 167 -24.37 -13.35 19.40
C GLY A 167 -23.06 -14.14 19.27
N GLN A 168 -21.92 -13.58 19.70
CA GLN A 168 -20.66 -14.31 19.81
C GLN A 168 -20.33 -14.66 21.26
N GLU A 169 -21.02 -14.10 22.26
CA GLU A 169 -20.75 -14.37 23.69
C GLU A 169 -21.37 -15.67 24.22
N ALA A 170 -22.23 -16.32 23.43
CA ALA A 170 -22.84 -17.62 23.69
C ALA A 170 -22.01 -18.77 23.08
#